data_AF-A0A957A497-F1
#
_entry.id   AF-A0A957A497-F1
#
_cell.length_a   1.000
_cell.length_b   1.000
_cell.length_c   1.000
_cell.angle_alpha   90.00
_cell.angle_beta   90.00
_cell.angle_gamma   90.00
#
_symmetry.space_group_name_H-M   'P 1'
#
loop_
_entity.id
_entity.type
_entity.pdbx_description
1 polymer ?
#
loop_
_entity_poly.entity_id
_entity_poly.type
_entity_poly.pdbx_seq_one_letter_code
_entity_poly.pdbx_strand_id
1 'polypeptide(L)'
;PLIRFASTAVERLDKERWRVTGDLTLRDVTREVVLDTEFEGRGPGMEGEERIGFTAHTSINRKDYGLAYNAVVETGGLVVSDTVRITLHVEGVAAG
;
A
#
# COMPACT_ATOMS: atom_id res chain seq x y z
N PRO A 1 11.15 14.57 2.01
CA PRO A 1 10.39 13.66 2.91
C PRO A 1 10.16 12.33 2.18
N LEU A 2 10.15 11.20 2.89
CA LEU A 2 10.04 9.86 2.30
C LEU A 2 8.91 9.10 2.98
N ILE A 3 8.10 8.40 2.18
CA ILE A 3 7.23 7.32 2.61
C ILE A 3 8.00 6.03 2.32
N ARG A 4 8.11 5.12 3.29
CA ARG A 4 8.83 3.87 3.12
C ARG A 4 7.95 2.71 3.52
N PHE A 5 8.01 1.63 2.74
CA PHE A 5 7.42 0.35 3.09
C PHE A 5 8.50 -0.72 3.02
N ALA A 6 8.63 -1.54 4.06
CA ALA A 6 9.54 -2.69 4.09
C ALA A 6 8.74 -3.93 4.48
N SER A 7 8.66 -4.92 3.59
CA SER A 7 7.95 -6.17 3.89
C SER A 7 8.69 -6.98 4.95
N THR A 8 7.92 -7.60 5.85
CA THR A 8 8.40 -8.48 6.92
C THR A 8 7.91 -9.90 6.74
N ALA A 9 6.75 -10.10 6.09
CA ALA A 9 6.23 -11.42 5.75
C ALA A 9 5.41 -11.38 4.45
N VAL A 10 5.40 -12.52 3.74
CA VAL A 10 4.56 -12.75 2.57
C VAL A 10 3.85 -14.09 2.75
N GLU A 11 2.53 -14.04 2.84
CA GLU A 11 1.66 -15.21 2.97
C GLU A 11 0.89 -15.41 1.65
N ARG A 12 0.99 -16.60 1.07
CA ARG A 12 0.19 -16.97 -0.09
C ARG A 12 -1.20 -17.41 0.37
N LEU A 13 -2.24 -16.75 -0.12
CA LEU A 13 -3.62 -17.10 0.19
C LEU A 13 -4.16 -18.13 -0.82
N ASP A 14 -3.91 -17.92 -2.11
CA ASP A 14 -4.27 -18.84 -3.17
C ASP A 14 -3.36 -18.70 -4.41
N LYS A 15 -3.88 -19.01 -5.61
CA LYS A 15 -3.10 -18.94 -6.85
C LYS A 15 -2.78 -17.52 -7.28
N GLU A 16 -3.63 -16.56 -6.95
CA GLU A 16 -3.59 -15.19 -7.46
C GLU A 16 -3.55 -14.15 -6.33
N ARG A 17 -3.73 -14.55 -5.08
CA ARG A 17 -3.76 -13.64 -3.94
C ARG A 17 -2.73 -13.93 -2.87
N TRP A 18 -2.18 -12.85 -2.32
CA TRP A 18 -1.20 -12.84 -1.25
C TRP A 18 -1.55 -11.79 -0.21
N ARG A 19 -1.09 -12.03 1.01
CA ARG A 19 -1.03 -11.04 2.07
C ARG A 19 0.43 -10.66 2.29
N VAL A 20 0.74 -9.37 2.14
CA VAL A 20 2.09 -8.84 2.37
C VAL A 20 2.06 -7.97 3.62
N THR A 21 2.65 -8.47 4.70
CA THR A 21 2.83 -7.70 5.94
C THR A 21 4.12 -6.91 5.85
N GLY A 22 4.12 -5.66 6.30
CA GLY A 22 5.32 -4.85 6.35
C GLY A 22 5.18 -3.57 7.15
N ASP A 23 6.32 -2.95 7.41
CA ASP A 23 6.44 -1.70 8.14
C ASP A 23 6.25 -0.52 7.19
N LEU A 24 5.16 0.22 7.38
CA LEU A 24 4.91 1.50 6.70
C LEU A 24 5.41 2.64 7.59
N THR A 25 6.39 3.40 7.10
CA THR A 25 6.89 4.61 7.73
C THR A 25 6.35 5.83 7.00
N LEU A 26 5.60 6.67 7.71
CA LEU A 26 5.20 8.00 7.28
C LEU A 26 5.89 9.02 8.20
N ARG A 27 6.82 9.82 7.64
CA ARG A 27 7.69 10.72 8.40
C ARG A 27 8.57 9.94 9.39
N ASP A 28 8.32 10.10 10.68
CA ASP A 28 9.02 9.54 11.84
C ASP A 28 8.24 8.42 12.54
N VAL A 29 7.01 8.13 12.09
CA VAL A 29 6.15 7.09 12.66
C VAL A 29 6.12 5.87 11.75
N THR A 30 6.42 4.71 12.33
CA THR A 30 6.35 3.39 11.65
C THR A 30 5.25 2.55 12.28
N ARG A 31 4.42 1.92 11.44
CA ARG A 31 3.40 0.97 11.85
C ARG A 31 3.42 -0.23 10.92
N GLU A 32 3.17 -1.41 11.47
CA GLU A 32 2.88 -2.60 10.67
C GLU A 32 1.55 -2.40 9.93
N VAL A 33 1.55 -2.68 8.63
CA VAL A 33 0.37 -2.71 7.79
C VAL A 33 0.35 -4.00 6.98
N VAL A 34 -0.83 -4.37 6.54
CA VAL A 34 -1.05 -5.54 5.70
C VAL A 34 -1.59 -5.07 4.35
N LEU A 35 -0.92 -5.49 3.28
CA LEU A 35 -1.36 -5.30 1.91
C LEU A 35 -2.06 -6.56 1.41
N ASP A 36 -3.34 -6.45 1.06
CA ASP A 36 -4.02 -7.49 0.29
C ASP A 36 -3.63 -7.32 -1.17
N THR A 37 -2.92 -8.30 -1.73
CA THR A 37 -2.24 -8.21 -3.03
C THR A 37 -2.79 -9.24 -4.00
N GLU A 38 -3.08 -8.81 -5.22
CA GLU A 38 -3.57 -9.63 -6.32
C GLU A 38 -2.56 -9.64 -7.47
N PHE A 39 -2.34 -10.81 -8.06
CA PHE A 39 -1.51 -11.00 -9.23
C PHE A 39 -2.31 -10.71 -10.50
N GLU A 40 -1.81 -9.77 -11.30
CA GLU A 40 -2.48 -9.28 -12.51
C GLU A 40 -2.00 -9.98 -13.79
N GLY A 41 -1.03 -10.88 -13.66
CA GLY A 41 -0.46 -11.62 -14.78
C GLY A 41 1.03 -11.35 -15.00
N ARG A 42 1.58 -12.09 -15.96
CA ARG A 42 2.95 -11.93 -16.46
C ARG A 42 2.99 -12.17 -17.96
N GLY A 43 3.88 -11.50 -18.67
CA GLY A 43 4.00 -11.64 -20.12
C GLY A 43 5.15 -10.83 -20.71
N PRO A 44 5.40 -10.94 -22.03
CA PRO A 44 6.41 -10.14 -22.69
C PRO A 44 6.00 -8.66 -22.71
N GLY A 45 6.95 -7.80 -22.36
CA GLY A 45 6.89 -6.37 -22.53
C GLY A 45 7.22 -5.94 -23.97
N MET A 46 7.13 -4.64 -24.24
CA MET A 46 7.29 -4.10 -25.59
C MET A 46 8.72 -4.21 -26.14
N GLU A 47 9.72 -4.29 -25.27
CA GLU A 47 11.14 -4.41 -25.65
C GLU A 47 11.65 -5.86 -25.51
N GLY A 48 10.74 -6.82 -25.29
CA GLY A 48 11.03 -8.25 -25.18
C GLY A 48 11.37 -8.75 -23.76
N GLU A 49 11.46 -7.85 -22.78
CA GLU A 49 11.62 -8.14 -21.36
C GLU A 49 10.38 -8.82 -20.76
N GLU A 50 10.54 -9.77 -19.84
CA GLU A 50 9.40 -10.33 -19.11
C GLU A 50 8.92 -9.33 -18.04
N ARG A 51 7.62 -9.03 -18.06
CA ARG A 51 6.94 -8.15 -17.10
C ARG A 51 6.01 -8.95 -16.20
N ILE A 52 5.86 -8.47 -14.97
CA ILE A 52 4.93 -9.01 -13.98
C ILE A 52 4.12 -7.89 -13.33
N GLY A 53 2.81 -8.11 -13.14
CA GLY A 53 1.89 -7.12 -12.60
C GLY A 53 1.23 -7.54 -11.29
N PHE A 54 0.99 -6.57 -10.41
CA PHE A 54 0.25 -6.73 -9.16
C PHE A 54 -0.60 -5.50 -8.84
N THR A 55 -1.76 -5.73 -8.22
CA THR A 55 -2.50 -4.69 -7.50
C THR A 55 -2.43 -4.98 -6.00
N ALA A 56 -2.27 -3.96 -5.17
CA ALA A 56 -2.31 -4.13 -3.72
C ALA A 56 -3.15 -3.04 -3.04
N HIS A 57 -3.87 -3.42 -1.99
CA HIS A 57 -4.75 -2.54 -1.23
C HIS A 57 -4.46 -2.60 0.26
N THR A 58 -4.58 -1.44 0.92
CA THR A 58 -4.69 -1.38 2.37
C THR A 58 -5.48 -0.14 2.81
N SER A 59 -5.82 -0.07 4.10
CA SER A 59 -6.40 1.11 4.71
C SER A 59 -5.70 1.41 6.02
N ILE A 60 -5.31 2.67 6.21
CA ILE A 60 -4.65 3.14 7.43
C ILE A 60 -5.47 4.24 8.09
N ASN A 61 -5.30 4.42 9.40
CA ASN A 61 -5.80 5.60 10.09
C ASN A 61 -4.68 6.64 10.17
N ARG A 62 -4.87 7.82 9.58
CA ARG A 62 -3.85 8.87 9.54
C ARG A 62 -3.47 9.41 10.93
N LYS A 63 -4.36 9.28 11.91
CA LYS A 63 -4.08 9.70 13.29
C LYS A 63 -3.01 8.82 13.95
N ASP A 64 -2.89 7.56 13.54
CA ASP A 64 -1.85 6.64 14.04
C ASP A 64 -0.43 7.07 13.66
N TYR A 65 -0.34 7.96 12.67
CA TYR A 65 0.88 8.59 12.15
C TYR A 65 1.00 10.07 12.54
N GLY A 66 0.24 10.53 13.54
CA GLY A 66 0.30 11.90 14.05
C GLY A 66 -0.34 12.95 13.13
N LEU A 67 -1.01 12.55 12.04
CA LEU A 67 -1.70 13.44 11.12
C LEU A 67 -3.11 13.75 11.65
N ALA A 68 -3.20 14.35 12.83
CA ALA A 68 -4.46 14.57 13.55
C ALA A 68 -5.21 15.87 13.17
N TYR A 69 -4.62 16.72 12.32
CA TYR A 69 -5.25 17.99 11.94
C TYR A 69 -6.64 17.75 11.33
N ASN A 70 -7.63 18.42 11.88
CA ASN A 70 -8.97 18.52 11.34
C ASN A 70 -9.45 19.96 11.58
N ALA A 71 -9.79 20.66 10.51
CA ALA A 71 -10.70 21.79 10.67
C ALA A 71 -12.06 21.19 11.08
N VAL A 72 -12.58 21.58 12.24
CA VAL A 72 -13.93 21.24 12.65
C VAL A 72 -14.86 22.18 11.91
N VAL A 73 -15.81 21.66 11.12
CA VAL A 73 -16.88 22.50 10.56
C VAL A 73 -17.85 22.92 11.68
N GLU A 74 -18.45 24.11 11.56
CA GLU A 74 -19.37 24.70 12.55
C GLU A 74 -20.50 23.75 13.01
N THR A 75 -20.81 22.71 12.22
CA THR A 75 -21.84 21.70 12.48
C THR A 75 -21.34 20.44 13.20
N GLY A 76 -20.08 20.37 13.63
CA GLY A 76 -19.53 19.25 14.41
C GLY A 76 -19.11 18.02 13.59
N GLY A 77 -19.16 18.09 12.26
CA GLY A 77 -18.65 17.04 11.36
C GLY A 77 -17.12 17.11 11.17
N LEU A 78 -16.51 15.96 10.84
CA LEU A 78 -15.13 15.92 10.35
C LEU A 78 -15.11 16.37 8.88
N VAL A 79 -14.23 17.31 8.53
CA VAL A 79 -14.02 17.72 7.13
C VAL A 79 -13.26 16.65 6.34
N VAL A 80 -12.40 15.88 7.01
CA VAL A 80 -11.55 14.87 6.37
C VAL A 80 -11.63 13.56 7.15
N SER A 81 -11.90 12.45 6.44
CA SER A 81 -11.90 11.10 7.01
C SER A 81 -10.56 10.78 7.70
N ASP A 82 -10.61 10.00 8.77
CA ASP A 82 -9.40 9.45 9.40
C ASP A 82 -8.83 8.29 8.59
N THR A 83 -9.68 7.55 7.86
CA THR A 83 -9.29 6.43 7.02
C THR A 83 -8.71 6.91 5.70
N VAL A 84 -7.48 6.49 5.42
CA VAL A 84 -6.81 6.65 4.13
C VAL A 84 -6.74 5.29 3.46
N ARG A 85 -7.36 5.17 2.27
CA ARG A 85 -7.24 3.98 1.43
C ARG A 85 -6.03 4.14 0.52
N ILE A 86 -5.21 3.10 0.46
CA ILE A 86 -4.02 3.06 -0.37
C ILE A 86 -4.22 1.95 -1.40
N THR A 87 -4.03 2.29 -2.66
CA THR A 87 -4.02 1.35 -3.78
C THR A 87 -2.68 1.48 -4.50
N LEU A 88 -2.02 0.37 -4.74
CA LEU A 88 -0.80 0.27 -5.52
C LEU A 88 -1.11 -0.51 -6.80
N HIS A 89 -0.70 0.02 -7.94
CA HIS A 89 -0.59 -0.72 -9.19
C HIS A 89 0.91 -0.81 -9.49
N VAL A 90 1.43 -2.04 -9.52
CA VAL A 90 2.87 -2.31 -9.58
C VAL A 90 3.15 -3.17 -10.80
N GLU A 91 4.13 -2.75 -11.58
CA GLU A 91 4.72 -3.53 -12.65
C GLU A 91 6.23 -3.69 -12.38
N GLY A 92 6.73 -4.91 -12.55
CA GLY A 92 8.14 -5.24 -12.38
C GLY A 92 8.73 -5.90 -13.62
N VAL A 93 10.03 -5.67 -13.84
CA VAL A 93 10.87 -6.38 -14.80
C VAL A 93 11.95 -7.11 -14.00
N ALA A 94 12.33 -8.32 -14.40
CA ALA A 94 13.44 -9.02 -13.78
C ALA A 94 14.73 -8.17 -13.86
N ALA A 95 15.47 -8.09 -12.75
CA ALA A 95 16.81 -7.50 -12.78
C ALA A 95 17.73 -8.39 -13.63
N GLY A 96 18.43 -7.80 -14.60
CA GLY A 96 19.42 -8.47 -15.44
C GLY A 96 20.68 -8.87 -14.69
#